data_AF-A0AAD3NPA1-F1
#
_entry.id   AF-A0AAD3NPA1-F1
#
_cell.length_a   1.000
_cell.length_b   1.000
_cell.length_c   1.000
_cell.angle_alpha   90.00
_cell.angle_beta   90.00
_cell.angle_gamma   90.00
#
_symmetry.space_group_name_H-M   'P 1'
#
loop_
_entity.id
_entity.type
_entity.pdbx_description
1 polymer ?
#
loop_
_entity_poly.entity_id
_entity_poly.type
_entity_poly.pdbx_seq_one_letter_code
_entity_poly.pdbx_strand_id
1 'polypeptide(L)'
;MVSNFQQACKSATSQITDMTQPEREEEESEEVVKKTLSVEEVHAAAIRSLAELTARSIELFHKLAEMILFSNGSTEPSVLSQLTVVLCKEISLLSKKFTSCLTTAGSHEKGDVLNPLITGVFLEASNSASYIQDAFQLLMPILEISHIQRRAESTEQ
;
A
#
# COMPACT_ATOMS: atom_id res chain seq x y z
N MET A 1 -5.91 -4.55 14.04
CA MET A 1 -5.31 -5.09 12.80
C MET A 1 -5.60 -4.18 11.61
N VAL A 2 -6.87 -3.90 11.29
CA VAL A 2 -7.27 -2.80 10.39
C VAL A 2 -6.62 -1.47 10.82
N SER A 3 -6.44 -1.26 12.12
CA SER A 3 -5.75 -0.11 12.71
C SER A 3 -4.37 0.19 12.13
N ASN A 4 -3.50 -0.82 11.92
CA ASN A 4 -2.12 -0.59 11.45
C ASN A 4 -2.08 -0.34 9.93
N PHE A 5 -2.91 -1.07 9.18
CA PHE A 5 -3.08 -0.84 7.74
C PHE A 5 -3.66 0.55 7.48
N GLN A 6 -4.73 0.91 8.19
CA GLN A 6 -5.35 2.21 8.11
C GLN A 6 -4.43 3.33 8.58
N GLN A 7 -3.55 3.08 9.56
CA GLN A 7 -2.51 4.03 9.96
C GLN A 7 -1.48 4.27 8.86
N ALA A 8 -1.04 3.23 8.15
CA ALA A 8 -0.15 3.38 6.99
C ALA A 8 -0.82 4.19 5.87
N CYS A 9 -2.07 3.88 5.54
CA CYS A 9 -2.84 4.66 4.55
C CYS A 9 -3.03 6.13 4.98
N LYS A 10 -3.29 6.37 6.28
CA LYS A 10 -3.40 7.72 6.85
C LYS A 10 -2.07 8.48 6.81
N SER A 11 -0.97 7.82 7.18
CA SER A 11 0.38 8.38 7.14
C SER A 11 0.76 8.80 5.72
N ALA A 12 0.57 7.90 4.75
CA ALA A 12 0.83 8.19 3.35
C ALA A 12 -0.07 9.32 2.82
N THR A 13 -1.35 9.33 3.20
CA THR A 13 -2.28 10.40 2.81
C THR A 13 -1.89 11.75 3.42
N SER A 14 -1.46 11.76 4.69
CA SER A 14 -0.96 12.97 5.38
C SER A 14 0.28 13.52 4.69
N GLN A 15 1.25 12.66 4.38
CA GLN A 15 2.45 13.07 3.65
C GLN A 15 2.09 13.67 2.28
N ILE A 16 1.17 13.04 1.54
CA ILE A 16 0.71 13.56 0.25
C ILE A 16 0.00 14.90 0.40
N THR A 17 -0.85 15.08 1.42
CA THR A 17 -1.51 16.38 1.65
C THR A 17 -0.52 17.48 1.98
N ASP A 18 0.52 17.18 2.75
CA ASP A 18 1.59 18.14 3.06
C ASP A 18 2.38 18.52 1.81
N MET A 19 2.58 17.56 0.89
CA MET A 19 3.27 17.77 -0.40
C MET A 19 2.43 18.57 -1.42
N THR A 20 1.10 18.67 -1.24
CA THR A 20 0.18 19.23 -2.25
C THR A 20 -0.41 20.58 -1.84
N GLN A 21 -0.12 21.11 -0.65
CA GLN A 21 -0.64 22.41 -0.24
C GLN A 21 -0.07 23.56 -1.09
N PRO A 22 -0.91 24.37 -1.76
CA PRO A 22 -0.46 25.61 -2.37
C PRO A 22 -0.01 26.59 -1.27
N GLU A 23 1.00 27.40 -1.59
CA GLU A 23 1.43 28.55 -0.79
C GLU A 23 0.19 29.41 -0.46
N ARG A 24 -0.22 29.41 0.81
CA ARG A 24 -1.12 30.45 1.32
C ARG A 24 -0.22 31.53 1.87
N GLU A 25 -0.29 32.70 1.25
CA GLU A 25 0.16 33.95 1.84
C GLU A 25 -0.58 34.15 3.16
N GLU A 26 0.09 33.92 4.28
CA GLU A 26 -0.34 34.40 5.59
C GLU A 26 0.78 35.29 6.14
N GLU A 27 0.38 36.50 6.51
CA GLU A 27 1.21 37.63 6.93
C GLU A 27 2.07 37.31 8.17
N GLU A 28 3.26 37.93 8.18
CA GLU A 28 4.32 37.95 9.21
C GLU A 28 4.06 37.24 10.54
N SER A 29 4.70 36.09 10.73
CA SER A 29 5.35 35.73 12.00
C SER A 29 6.48 34.70 11.75
N GLU A 30 7.56 34.86 12.52
CA GLU A 30 8.90 34.32 12.30
C GLU A 30 8.99 32.77 12.24
N GLU A 31 9.86 32.28 11.35
CA GLU A 31 10.40 30.91 11.23
C GLU A 31 9.42 29.73 11.00
N VAL A 32 8.83 29.65 9.81
CA VAL A 32 8.64 28.34 9.15
C VAL A 32 9.06 28.49 7.68
N VAL A 33 10.33 28.17 7.39
CA VAL A 33 10.76 27.89 6.01
C VAL A 33 9.96 26.67 5.56
N LYS A 34 8.84 26.90 4.87
CA LYS A 34 8.03 25.83 4.27
C LYS A 34 8.85 25.25 3.11
N LYS A 35 9.73 24.30 3.44
CA LYS A 35 10.68 23.68 2.51
C LYS A 35 9.88 23.01 1.38
N THR A 36 9.99 23.53 0.17
CA THR A 36 9.57 22.82 -1.03
C THR A 36 10.38 21.52 -1.12
N LEU A 37 9.70 20.38 -1.14
CA LEU A 37 10.37 19.07 -1.22
C LEU A 37 10.98 18.87 -2.60
N SER A 38 12.23 18.41 -2.64
CA SER A 38 12.92 18.03 -3.87
C SER A 38 12.26 16.81 -4.53
N VAL A 39 12.44 16.64 -5.85
CA VAL A 39 11.90 15.48 -6.57
C VAL A 39 12.44 14.15 -6.03
N GLU A 40 13.67 14.14 -5.51
CA GLU A 40 14.29 12.99 -4.85
C GLU A 40 13.64 12.68 -3.51
N GLU A 41 13.33 13.69 -2.70
CA GLU A 41 12.61 13.51 -1.42
C GLU A 41 11.20 12.97 -1.67
N VAL A 42 10.50 13.50 -2.69
CA VAL A 42 9.17 13.03 -3.11
C VAL A 42 9.25 11.57 -3.59
N HIS A 43 10.22 11.23 -4.44
CA HIS A 43 10.42 9.86 -4.92
C HIS A 43 10.74 8.90 -3.77
N ALA A 44 11.64 9.28 -2.86
CA ALA A 44 12.00 8.47 -1.70
C ALA A 44 10.80 8.24 -0.76
N ALA A 45 9.93 9.25 -0.58
CA ALA A 45 8.67 9.10 0.13
C ALA A 45 7.76 8.08 -0.56
N ALA A 46 7.61 8.17 -1.89
CA ALA A 46 6.81 7.25 -2.68
C ALA A 46 7.24 5.79 -2.51
N ILE A 47 8.54 5.50 -2.70
CA ILE A 47 9.09 4.14 -2.55
C ILE A 47 8.86 3.61 -1.14
N ARG A 48 9.12 4.43 -0.11
CA ARG A 48 8.92 4.02 1.29
C ARG A 48 7.45 3.72 1.60
N SER A 49 6.53 4.56 1.14
CA SER A 49 5.10 4.37 1.38
C SER A 49 4.55 3.15 0.64
N LEU A 50 4.99 2.89 -0.59
CA LEU A 50 4.62 1.68 -1.34
C LEU A 50 5.15 0.41 -0.63
N ALA A 51 6.42 0.42 -0.21
CA ALA A 51 7.02 -0.68 0.52
C ALA A 51 6.32 -0.94 1.87
N GLU A 52 5.99 0.11 2.63
CA GLU A 52 5.26 -0.03 3.89
C GLU A 52 3.86 -0.60 3.67
N LEU A 53 3.10 -0.07 2.69
CA LEU A 53 1.77 -0.57 2.39
C LEU A 53 1.82 -2.05 1.98
N THR A 54 2.79 -2.43 1.15
CA THR A 54 3.04 -3.81 0.75
C THR A 54 3.34 -4.71 1.94
N ALA A 55 4.26 -4.30 2.81
CA ALA A 55 4.61 -5.07 4.01
C ALA A 55 3.40 -5.30 4.92
N ARG A 56 2.56 -4.28 5.11
CA ARG A 56 1.31 -4.40 5.90
C ARG A 56 0.28 -5.31 5.24
N SER A 57 0.18 -5.28 3.91
CA SER A 57 -0.68 -6.20 3.16
C SER A 57 -0.23 -7.66 3.31
N ILE A 58 1.07 -7.93 3.23
CA ILE A 58 1.62 -9.27 3.46
C ILE A 58 1.40 -9.72 4.90
N GLU A 59 1.66 -8.85 5.88
CA GLU A 59 1.40 -9.11 7.31
C GLU A 59 -0.08 -9.46 7.57
N LEU A 60 -1.00 -8.78 6.88
CA LEU A 60 -2.43 -9.08 6.94
C LEU A 60 -2.74 -10.50 6.43
N PHE A 61 -2.17 -10.91 5.29
CA PHE A 61 -2.37 -12.28 4.78
C PHE A 61 -1.79 -13.34 5.70
N HIS A 62 -0.61 -13.12 6.29
CA HIS A 62 -0.05 -14.04 7.28
C HIS A 62 -0.97 -14.22 8.49
N LYS A 63 -1.53 -13.12 9.02
CA LYS A 63 -2.45 -13.17 10.15
C LYS A 63 -3.80 -13.81 9.81
N LEU A 64 -4.30 -13.60 8.59
CA LEU A 64 -5.47 -14.31 8.09
C LEU A 64 -5.21 -15.82 8.01
N ALA A 65 -4.01 -16.21 7.58
CA ALA A 65 -3.57 -17.61 7.55
C ALA A 65 -3.59 -18.25 8.94
N GLU A 66 -2.99 -17.57 9.93
CA GLU A 66 -3.01 -18.01 11.33
C GLU A 66 -4.44 -18.16 11.86
N MET A 67 -5.31 -17.18 11.58
CA MET A 67 -6.70 -17.22 12.01
C MET A 67 -7.47 -18.40 11.41
N ILE A 68 -7.28 -18.69 10.11
CA ILE A 68 -7.92 -19.80 9.41
C ILE A 68 -7.47 -21.15 9.98
N LEU A 69 -6.17 -21.29 10.30
CA LEU A 69 -5.60 -22.53 10.84
C LEU A 69 -5.98 -22.78 12.30
N PHE A 70 -5.93 -21.76 13.16
CA PHE A 70 -6.00 -21.95 14.61
C PHE A 70 -7.35 -21.59 15.24
N SER A 71 -8.20 -20.79 14.56
CA SER A 71 -9.42 -20.23 15.17
C SER A 71 -10.72 -20.85 14.65
N ASN A 72 -10.65 -21.99 13.93
CA ASN A 72 -11.76 -22.55 13.13
C ASN A 72 -12.44 -21.50 12.24
N GLY A 73 -11.70 -20.45 11.86
CA GLY A 73 -12.23 -19.34 11.09
C GLY A 73 -12.63 -19.80 9.70
N SER A 74 -13.88 -19.60 9.31
CA SER A 74 -14.30 -19.74 7.92
C SER A 74 -14.12 -18.42 7.20
N THR A 75 -13.20 -18.38 6.24
CA THR A 75 -13.12 -17.27 5.30
C THR A 75 -13.32 -17.80 3.90
N GLU A 76 -14.33 -17.29 3.20
CA GLU A 76 -14.57 -17.65 1.82
C GLU A 76 -13.41 -17.16 0.94
N PRO A 77 -12.84 -18.01 0.06
CA PRO A 77 -11.78 -17.61 -0.86
C PRO A 77 -12.14 -16.38 -1.71
N SER A 78 -13.42 -16.19 -2.00
CA SER A 78 -13.95 -15.03 -2.73
C SER A 78 -13.73 -13.70 -1.98
N VAL A 79 -13.81 -13.69 -0.65
CA VAL A 79 -13.56 -12.51 0.18
C VAL A 79 -12.08 -12.15 0.17
N LEU A 80 -11.21 -13.15 0.26
CA LEU A 80 -9.75 -12.95 0.21
C LEU A 80 -9.28 -12.48 -1.17
N SER A 81 -9.88 -13.01 -2.24
CA SER A 81 -9.65 -12.53 -3.60
C SER A 81 -10.09 -11.06 -3.75
N GLN A 82 -11.26 -10.68 -3.24
CA GLN A 82 -11.71 -9.28 -3.24
C GLN A 82 -10.80 -8.37 -2.42
N LEU A 83 -10.34 -8.82 -1.25
CA LEU A 83 -9.37 -8.10 -0.44
C LEU A 83 -8.08 -7.84 -1.22
N THR A 84 -7.54 -8.87 -1.89
CA THR A 84 -6.36 -8.74 -2.76
C THR A 84 -6.56 -7.66 -3.82
N VAL A 85 -7.71 -7.65 -4.50
CA VAL A 85 -8.05 -6.63 -5.51
C VAL A 85 -8.09 -5.23 -4.90
N VAL A 86 -8.69 -5.07 -3.72
CA VAL A 86 -8.75 -3.77 -3.02
C VAL A 86 -7.34 -3.29 -2.68
N LEU A 87 -6.49 -4.16 -2.13
CA LEU A 87 -5.10 -3.81 -1.78
C LEU A 87 -4.29 -3.38 -3.03
N CYS A 88 -4.42 -4.09 -4.14
CA CYS A 88 -3.76 -3.68 -5.40
C CYS A 88 -4.29 -2.35 -5.96
N LYS A 89 -5.58 -2.06 -5.77
CA LYS A 89 -6.16 -0.75 -6.13
C LYS A 89 -5.60 0.37 -5.25
N GLU A 90 -5.40 0.14 -3.96
CA GLU A 90 -4.77 1.11 -3.06
C GLU A 90 -3.32 1.40 -3.46
N ILE A 91 -2.53 0.38 -3.78
CA ILE A 91 -1.18 0.55 -4.35
C ILE A 91 -1.20 1.41 -5.62
N SER A 92 -2.13 1.10 -6.53
CA SER A 92 -2.27 1.84 -7.79
C SER A 92 -2.68 3.30 -7.57
N LEU A 93 -3.59 3.55 -6.62
CA LEU A 93 -4.03 4.88 -6.26
C LEU A 93 -2.89 5.69 -5.63
N LEU A 94 -2.14 5.06 -4.73
CA LEU A 94 -1.01 5.69 -4.04
C LEU A 94 0.10 6.08 -5.02
N SER A 95 0.46 5.18 -5.93
CA SER A 95 1.39 5.43 -7.03
C SER A 95 0.98 6.66 -7.86
N LYS A 96 -0.29 6.74 -8.27
CA LYS A 96 -0.83 7.88 -9.04
C LYS A 96 -0.72 9.20 -8.26
N LYS A 97 -1.00 9.20 -6.96
CA LYS A 97 -0.87 10.39 -6.13
C LYS A 97 0.57 10.87 -6.06
N PHE A 98 1.53 9.97 -5.82
CA PHE A 98 2.95 10.32 -5.81
C PHE A 98 3.47 10.78 -7.17
N THR A 99 3.02 10.18 -8.27
CA THR A 99 3.33 10.66 -9.63
C THR A 99 2.80 12.08 -9.88
N SER A 100 1.62 12.41 -9.34
CA SER A 100 1.11 13.79 -9.36
C SER A 100 2.02 14.73 -8.57
N CYS A 101 2.44 14.35 -7.35
CA CYS A 101 3.36 15.14 -6.55
C CYS A 101 4.72 15.33 -7.26
N LEU A 102 5.26 14.29 -7.88
CA LEU A 102 6.50 14.36 -8.66
C LEU A 102 6.38 15.34 -9.83
N THR A 103 5.27 15.28 -10.57
CA THR A 103 5.03 16.19 -11.69
C THR A 103 4.94 17.64 -11.23
N THR A 104 4.31 17.91 -10.08
CA THR A 104 4.24 19.25 -9.50
C THR A 104 5.61 19.75 -9.02
N ALA A 105 6.31 18.95 -8.21
CA ALA A 105 7.61 19.30 -7.64
C ALA A 105 8.70 19.44 -8.73
N GLY A 106 8.61 18.62 -9.78
CA GLY A 106 9.55 18.60 -10.90
C GLY A 106 9.12 19.45 -12.09
N SER A 107 8.20 20.40 -11.93
CA SER A 107 7.67 21.21 -13.06
C SER A 107 8.75 22.02 -13.80
N HIS A 108 9.86 22.32 -13.12
CA HIS A 108 11.03 23.00 -13.69
C HIS A 108 12.20 22.04 -14.01
N GLU A 109 12.07 20.76 -13.66
CA GLU A 109 13.09 19.75 -13.91
C GLU A 109 13.05 19.27 -15.36
N LYS A 110 14.20 18.83 -15.86
CA LYS A 110 14.27 18.23 -17.19
C LYS A 110 13.64 16.84 -17.19
N GLY A 111 13.08 16.46 -18.34
CA GLY A 111 12.44 15.15 -18.49
C GLY A 111 13.37 13.95 -18.28
N ASP A 112 14.67 14.09 -18.55
CA ASP A 112 15.67 13.04 -18.29
C ASP A 112 15.95 12.83 -16.79
N VAL A 113 15.62 13.79 -15.92
CA VAL A 113 15.66 13.67 -14.47
C VAL A 113 14.32 13.16 -13.93
N LEU A 114 13.21 13.76 -14.36
CA LEU A 114 11.89 13.47 -13.81
C LEU A 114 11.32 12.12 -14.27
N ASN A 115 11.48 11.75 -15.55
CA ASN A 115 10.87 10.54 -16.09
C ASN A 115 11.37 9.26 -15.41
N PRO A 116 12.69 9.07 -15.15
CA PRO A 116 13.16 7.90 -14.40
C PRO A 116 12.54 7.77 -13.01
N LEU A 117 12.31 8.88 -12.29
CA LEU A 117 11.68 8.87 -10.97
C LEU A 117 10.21 8.42 -11.06
N ILE A 118 9.46 8.97 -12.02
CA ILE A 118 8.07 8.56 -12.26
C ILE A 118 8.01 7.07 -12.65
N THR A 119 8.89 6.63 -13.56
CA THR A 119 9.00 5.21 -13.94
C THR A 119 9.34 4.35 -12.72
N GLY A 120 10.26 4.79 -11.85
CA GLY A 120 10.60 4.11 -10.61
C GLY A 120 9.39 3.87 -9.70
N VAL A 121 8.54 4.88 -9.51
CA VAL A 121 7.29 4.76 -8.73
C VAL A 121 6.33 3.74 -9.35
N PHE A 122 6.18 3.71 -10.67
CA PHE A 122 5.31 2.73 -11.33
C PHE A 122 5.87 1.31 -11.28
N LEU A 123 7.19 1.14 -11.44
CA LEU A 123 7.83 -0.17 -11.32
C LEU A 123 7.69 -0.72 -9.91
N GLU A 124 7.94 0.10 -8.89
CA GLU A 124 7.77 -0.31 -7.49
C GLU A 124 6.30 -0.68 -7.22
N ALA A 125 5.34 0.13 -7.66
CA ALA A 125 3.93 -0.18 -7.50
C ALA A 125 3.50 -1.49 -8.20
N SER A 126 4.07 -1.78 -9.37
CA SER A 126 3.84 -3.05 -10.07
C SER A 126 4.38 -4.22 -9.25
N ASN A 127 5.60 -4.10 -8.73
CA ASN A 127 6.21 -5.13 -7.87
C ASN A 127 5.39 -5.34 -6.60
N SER A 128 4.98 -4.25 -5.94
CA SER A 128 4.10 -4.28 -4.77
C SER A 128 2.80 -5.05 -5.04
N ALA A 129 2.16 -4.81 -6.17
CA ALA A 129 0.93 -5.53 -6.54
C ALA A 129 1.19 -7.03 -6.72
N SER A 130 2.30 -7.42 -7.37
CA SER A 130 2.69 -8.83 -7.50
C SER A 130 2.95 -9.48 -6.15
N TYR A 131 3.68 -8.83 -5.24
CA TYR A 131 3.92 -9.38 -3.90
C TYR A 131 2.63 -9.59 -3.10
N ILE A 132 1.65 -8.70 -3.23
CA ILE A 132 0.34 -8.84 -2.58
C ILE A 132 -0.44 -10.03 -3.17
N GLN A 133 -0.40 -10.19 -4.49
CA GLN A 133 -1.04 -11.32 -5.18
C GLN A 133 -0.39 -12.66 -4.77
N ASP A 134 0.94 -12.71 -4.71
CA ASP A 134 1.70 -13.89 -4.30
C ASP A 134 1.38 -14.26 -2.85
N ALA A 135 1.26 -13.29 -1.94
CA ALA A 135 0.85 -13.54 -0.56
C ALA A 135 -0.54 -14.19 -0.45
N PHE A 136 -1.49 -13.80 -1.31
CA PHE A 136 -2.77 -14.49 -1.41
C PHE A 136 -2.64 -15.91 -1.97
N GLN A 137 -1.80 -16.13 -2.98
CA GLN A 137 -1.57 -17.48 -3.51
C GLN A 137 -0.98 -18.43 -2.45
N LEU A 138 -0.09 -17.93 -1.60
CA LEU A 138 0.47 -18.70 -0.48
C LEU A 138 -0.58 -19.09 0.59
N LEU A 139 -1.73 -18.41 0.62
CA LEU A 139 -2.84 -18.71 1.52
C LEU A 139 -3.75 -19.83 1.01
N MET A 140 -3.71 -20.14 -0.30
CA MET A 140 -4.60 -21.14 -0.91
C MET A 140 -4.47 -22.55 -0.29
N PRO A 141 -3.26 -23.11 -0.09
CA PRO A 141 -3.12 -24.44 0.53
C PRO A 141 -3.69 -24.49 1.95
N ILE A 142 -3.61 -23.38 2.68
CA ILE A 142 -4.13 -23.26 4.04
C ILE A 142 -5.66 -23.30 4.05
N LEU A 143 -6.30 -22.60 3.10
CA LEU A 143 -7.75 -22.64 2.92
C LEU A 143 -8.21 -24.06 2.57
N GLU A 144 -7.53 -24.72 1.64
CA GLU A 144 -7.85 -26.09 1.22
C GLU A 144 -7.77 -27.08 2.38
N ILE A 145 -6.68 -27.04 3.17
CA ILE A 145 -6.52 -27.91 4.35
C ILE A 145 -7.63 -27.64 5.37
N SER A 146 -7.93 -26.37 5.66
CA SER A 146 -9.00 -25.99 6.60
C SER A 146 -10.37 -26.50 6.14
N HIS A 147 -10.68 -26.40 4.83
CA HIS A 147 -11.91 -26.94 4.27
C HIS A 147 -12.01 -28.47 4.38
N ILE A 148 -10.92 -29.19 4.12
CA ILE A 148 -10.87 -30.66 4.25
C ILE A 148 -11.09 -31.09 5.70
N GLN A 149 -10.38 -30.47 6.65
CA GLN A 149 -10.48 -30.78 8.07
C GLN A 149 -11.90 -30.58 8.60
N ARG A 150 -12.52 -29.45 8.28
CA ARG A 150 -13.91 -29.17 8.69
C ARG A 150 -14.90 -30.19 8.13
N ARG A 151 -14.70 -30.62 6.88
CA ARG A 151 -15.55 -31.64 6.25
C ARG A 151 -15.40 -33.00 6.94
N ALA A 152 -14.17 -33.38 7.30
CA ALA A 152 -13.92 -34.62 8.04
C ALA A 152 -14.62 -34.60 9.41
N GLU A 153 -14.47 -33.52 10.18
CA GLU A 153 -15.13 -33.35 11.49
C GLU A 153 -16.66 -33.41 11.41
N SER A 154 -17.26 -32.88 10.33
CA SER A 154 -18.72 -32.93 10.12
C SER A 154 -19.26 -34.33 9.78
N THR A 155 -18.40 -35.27 9.40
CA THR A 155 -18.80 -36.64 9.04
C THR A 155 -18.73 -37.60 10.23
N GLU A 156 -18.08 -37.17 11.33
CA GLU A 156 -17.91 -37.96 12.57
C GLU A 156 -18.96 -37.63 13.66
N GLN A 157 -19.95 -36.78 13.35
CA GLN A 157 -21.10 -36.44 14.20
C GLN A 157 -22.41 -36.96 13.60
#